data_AF-A0A1F0C9E0-F1
#
_entry.id   AF-A0A1F0C9E0-F1
#
_cell.length_a   1.000
_cell.length_b   1.000
_cell.length_c   1.000
_cell.angle_alpha   90.00
_cell.angle_beta   90.00
_cell.angle_gamma   90.00
#
_symmetry.space_group_name_H-M   'P 1'
#
loop_
_entity.id
_entity.type
_entity.pdbx_description
1 polymer ?
#
loop_
_entity_poly.entity_id
_entity_poly.type
_entity_poly.pdbx_seq_one_letter_code
_entity_poly.pdbx_strand_id
1 'polypeptide(L)'
;MTESVTVNKKRIKQITQTQEDILTAFGQLLEEYPYEKIQISQIAKKSGYARRTFYRHFDSRDDLLTLFIERLTLNLFKQLGQLEQPTFSQVFQNFFSYWSDYKSLLLILRKNDLLPQFQQSWFRHIDLIELGRGDLSSNTYAQRFAIGGIFSVLIEWIHQDCQTSIEELTQLSFDIINHLKN
;
A
#
# COMPACT_ATOMS: atom_id res chain seq x y z
N MET A 1 -38.37 -2.29 10.75
CA MET A 1 -36.89 -2.25 10.62
C MET A 1 -36.33 -1.91 11.99
N THR A 2 -35.83 -2.93 12.67
CA THR A 2 -35.79 -3.07 14.14
C THR A 2 -34.42 -2.77 14.73
N GLU A 3 -34.36 -2.42 16.02
CA GLU A 3 -33.16 -2.13 16.82
C GLU A 3 -31.94 -3.02 16.55
N SER A 4 -32.16 -4.28 16.18
CA SER A 4 -31.12 -5.25 15.77
C SER A 4 -30.23 -4.77 14.61
N VAL A 5 -30.77 -4.05 13.62
CA VAL A 5 -30.00 -3.49 12.49
C VAL A 5 -29.17 -2.30 12.95
N THR A 6 -29.71 -1.46 13.84
CA THR A 6 -29.05 -0.25 14.36
C THR A 6 -27.92 -0.60 15.33
N VAL A 7 -28.12 -1.61 16.19
CA VAL A 7 -27.09 -2.15 17.09
C VAL A 7 -25.94 -2.78 16.30
N ASN A 8 -26.24 -3.51 15.22
CA ASN A 8 -25.21 -4.10 14.37
C ASN A 8 -24.37 -3.03 13.66
N LYS A 9 -25.00 -1.99 13.08
CA LYS A 9 -24.28 -0.85 12.47
C LYS A 9 -23.38 -0.11 13.47
N LYS A 10 -23.84 0.12 14.70
CA LYS A 10 -23.04 0.78 15.75
C LYS A 10 -21.83 -0.07 16.14
N ARG A 11 -22.01 -1.39 16.27
CA ARG A 11 -20.94 -2.33 16.60
C ARG A 11 -19.90 -2.43 15.49
N ILE A 12 -20.33 -2.51 14.23
CA ILE A 12 -19.42 -2.50 13.07
C ILE A 12 -18.60 -1.21 13.05
N LYS A 13 -19.25 -0.04 13.22
CA LYS A 13 -18.56 1.25 13.28
C LYS A 13 -17.50 1.31 14.40
N GLN A 14 -17.83 0.79 15.59
CA GLN A 14 -16.87 0.74 16.71
C GLN A 14 -15.69 -0.19 16.42
N ILE A 15 -15.91 -1.36 15.83
CA ILE A 15 -14.85 -2.28 15.43
C ILE A 15 -13.90 -1.60 14.43
N THR A 16 -14.45 -0.94 13.41
CA THR A 16 -13.66 -0.20 12.42
C THR A 16 -12.87 0.94 13.07
N GLN A 17 -13.48 1.73 13.95
CA GLN A 17 -12.78 2.84 14.61
C GLN A 17 -11.59 2.33 15.44
N THR A 18 -11.78 1.28 16.25
CA THR A 18 -10.69 0.71 17.06
C THR A 18 -9.54 0.20 16.19
N GLN A 19 -9.82 -0.41 15.03
CA GLN A 19 -8.77 -0.82 14.09
C GLN A 19 -7.98 0.37 13.54
N GLU A 20 -8.66 1.45 13.13
CA GLU A 20 -8.01 2.65 12.60
C GLU A 20 -7.18 3.39 13.66
N ASP A 21 -7.66 3.45 14.91
CA ASP A 21 -6.89 4.02 16.03
C ASP A 21 -5.61 3.21 16.30
N ILE A 22 -5.70 1.87 16.26
CA ILE A 22 -4.56 0.96 16.43
C ILE A 22 -3.57 1.12 15.26
N LEU A 23 -4.05 1.18 14.01
CA LEU A 23 -3.23 1.42 12.83
C LEU A 23 -2.49 2.76 12.89
N THR A 24 -3.20 3.82 13.30
CA THR A 24 -2.62 5.16 13.47
C THR A 24 -1.50 5.14 14.50
N ALA A 25 -1.76 4.55 15.67
CA ALA A 25 -0.74 4.40 16.71
C ALA A 25 0.46 3.57 16.25
N PHE A 26 0.23 2.53 15.44
CA PHE A 26 1.29 1.71 14.88
C PHE A 26 2.15 2.47 13.86
N GLY A 27 1.54 3.24 12.95
CA GLY A 27 2.25 4.13 12.02
C GLY A 27 3.15 5.12 12.76
N GLN A 28 2.63 5.78 13.79
CA GLN A 28 3.41 6.70 14.64
C GLN A 28 4.54 5.99 15.40
N LEU A 29 4.44 4.69 15.69
CA LEU A 29 5.52 3.94 16.33
C LEU A 29 6.59 3.50 15.33
N LEU A 30 6.21 3.25 14.07
CA LEU A 30 7.15 2.95 12.98
C LEU A 30 8.05 4.14 12.65
N GLU A 31 7.57 5.36 12.86
CA GLU A 31 8.38 6.59 12.73
C GLU A 31 9.39 6.76 13.88
N GLU A 32 9.09 6.22 15.06
CA GLU A 32 9.88 6.43 16.28
C GLU A 32 10.84 5.26 16.61
N TYR A 33 10.51 4.04 16.19
CA TYR A 33 11.21 2.82 16.59
C TYR A 33 11.39 1.84 15.43
N PRO A 34 12.50 1.07 15.41
CA PRO A 34 12.62 -0.08 14.51
C PRO A 34 11.48 -1.07 14.74
N TYR A 35 10.94 -1.64 13.66
CA TYR A 35 9.78 -2.55 13.69
C TYR A 35 9.94 -3.67 14.73
N GLU A 36 11.12 -4.27 14.82
CA GLU A 36 11.39 -5.40 15.71
C GLU A 36 11.25 -5.01 17.19
N LYS A 37 11.46 -3.73 17.52
CA LYS A 37 11.39 -3.19 18.88
C LYS A 37 9.99 -2.75 19.29
N ILE A 38 9.05 -2.60 18.36
CA ILE A 38 7.68 -2.13 18.66
C ILE A 38 6.88 -3.25 19.34
N GLN A 39 6.53 -3.11 20.61
CA GLN A 39 5.74 -4.11 21.33
C GLN A 39 4.23 -3.85 21.23
N ILE A 40 3.43 -4.91 21.26
CA ILE A 40 1.95 -4.82 21.32
C ILE A 40 1.48 -3.97 22.52
N SER A 41 2.21 -4.01 23.64
CA SER A 41 1.95 -3.16 24.80
C SER A 41 2.09 -1.67 24.49
N GLN A 42 3.10 -1.29 23.69
CA GLN A 42 3.31 0.10 23.25
C GLN A 42 2.22 0.53 22.27
N ILE A 43 1.86 -0.33 21.30
CA ILE A 43 0.77 -0.06 20.35
C ILE A 43 -0.56 0.15 21.11
N ALA A 44 -0.90 -0.78 22.00
CA ALA A 44 -2.12 -0.71 22.81
C ALA A 44 -2.14 0.59 23.65
N LYS A 45 -1.05 0.89 24.36
CA LYS A 45 -0.93 2.13 25.14
C LYS A 45 -1.10 3.39 24.29
N LYS A 46 -0.41 3.48 23.13
CA LYS A 46 -0.44 4.65 22.26
C LYS A 46 -1.82 4.84 21.60
N SER A 47 -2.50 3.75 21.25
CA SER A 47 -3.88 3.77 20.73
C SER A 47 -4.96 4.03 21.79
N GLY A 48 -4.60 4.06 23.09
CA GLY A 48 -5.56 4.27 24.18
C GLY A 48 -6.38 3.02 24.56
N TYR A 49 -5.98 1.83 24.11
CA TYR A 49 -6.69 0.58 24.37
C TYR A 49 -5.89 -0.42 25.22
N ALA A 50 -6.58 -1.37 25.86
CA ALA A 50 -5.94 -2.47 26.55
C ALA A 50 -5.35 -3.49 25.55
N ARG A 51 -4.28 -4.23 25.94
CA ARG A 51 -3.71 -5.31 25.11
C ARG A 51 -4.74 -6.35 24.66
N ARG A 52 -5.71 -6.67 25.53
CA ARG A 52 -6.81 -7.59 25.18
C ARG A 52 -7.65 -7.07 24.02
N THR A 53 -7.80 -5.75 23.87
CA THR A 53 -8.52 -5.15 22.74
C THR A 53 -7.76 -5.38 21.44
N PHE A 54 -6.43 -5.20 21.44
CA PHE A 54 -5.59 -5.52 20.27
C PHE A 54 -5.85 -6.94 19.75
N TYR A 55 -5.76 -7.93 20.65
CA TYR A 55 -5.97 -9.34 20.29
C TYR A 55 -7.40 -9.71 19.89
N ARG A 56 -8.36 -8.79 19.98
CA ARG A 56 -9.70 -8.99 19.37
C ARG A 56 -9.74 -8.62 17.90
N HIS A 57 -8.74 -7.90 17.40
CA HIS A 57 -8.69 -7.37 16.04
C HIS A 57 -7.50 -7.90 15.22
N PHE A 58 -6.41 -8.27 15.88
CA PHE A 58 -5.17 -8.70 15.25
C PHE A 58 -4.55 -9.86 16.03
N ASP A 59 -4.10 -10.90 15.32
CA ASP A 59 -3.43 -12.04 15.95
C ASP A 59 -1.96 -11.72 16.25
N SER A 60 -1.35 -10.87 15.43
CA SER A 60 0.07 -10.50 15.52
C SER A 60 0.34 -9.04 15.09
N ARG A 61 1.61 -8.62 15.25
CA ARG A 61 2.10 -7.35 14.66
C ARG A 61 2.17 -7.44 13.13
N ASP A 62 2.45 -8.63 12.59
CA ASP A 62 2.57 -8.83 11.14
C ASP A 62 1.20 -8.71 10.45
N ASP A 63 0.11 -9.13 11.11
CA ASP A 63 -1.25 -8.91 10.60
C ASP A 63 -1.59 -7.42 10.57
N LEU A 64 -1.17 -6.69 11.59
CA LEU A 64 -1.34 -5.24 11.65
C LEU A 64 -0.53 -4.54 10.56
N LEU A 65 0.73 -4.97 10.36
CA LEU A 65 1.59 -4.46 9.29
C LEU A 65 1.01 -4.77 7.90
N THR A 66 0.44 -5.96 7.73
CA THR A 66 -0.26 -6.37 6.50
C THR A 66 -1.48 -5.48 6.22
N LEU A 67 -2.28 -5.17 7.25
CA LEU A 67 -3.40 -4.24 7.08
C LEU A 67 -2.91 -2.80 6.85
N PHE A 68 -1.81 -2.40 7.46
CA PHE A 68 -1.21 -1.08 7.25
C PHE A 68 -0.78 -0.90 5.80
N ILE A 69 -0.05 -1.86 5.22
CA ILE A 69 0.35 -1.81 3.82
C ILE A 69 -0.84 -1.91 2.86
N GLU A 70 -1.88 -2.67 3.20
CA GLU A 70 -3.15 -2.69 2.46
C GLU A 70 -3.75 -1.29 2.37
N ARG A 71 -3.82 -0.56 3.50
CA ARG A 71 -4.35 0.81 3.53
C ARG A 71 -3.55 1.77 2.66
N LEU A 72 -2.22 1.69 2.72
CA LEU A 72 -1.35 2.52 1.87
C LEU A 72 -1.54 2.20 0.39
N THR A 73 -1.57 0.91 0.04
CA THR A 73 -1.80 0.46 -1.33
C THR A 73 -3.16 0.97 -1.82
N LEU A 74 -4.24 0.75 -1.07
CA LEU A 74 -5.57 1.25 -1.42
C LEU A 74 -5.57 2.77 -1.65
N ASN A 75 -4.90 3.54 -0.78
CA ASN A 75 -4.83 4.99 -0.89
C ASN A 75 -4.08 5.42 -2.16
N LEU A 76 -2.94 4.81 -2.45
CA LEU A 76 -2.19 5.05 -3.69
C LEU A 76 -3.06 4.77 -4.91
N PHE A 77 -3.69 3.60 -4.98
CA PHE A 77 -4.53 3.23 -6.12
C PHE A 77 -5.73 4.18 -6.28
N LYS A 78 -6.34 4.65 -5.19
CA LYS A 78 -7.38 5.69 -5.25
C LYS A 78 -6.86 7.01 -5.79
N GLN A 79 -5.67 7.45 -5.36
CA GLN A 79 -5.06 8.69 -5.84
C GLN A 79 -4.74 8.60 -7.34
N LEU A 80 -4.19 7.47 -7.78
CA LEU A 80 -3.88 7.22 -9.19
C LEU A 80 -5.15 7.08 -10.04
N GLY A 81 -6.20 6.44 -9.53
CA GLY A 81 -7.48 6.29 -10.22
C GLY A 81 -8.28 7.59 -10.36
N GLN A 82 -7.90 8.65 -9.63
CA GLN A 82 -8.46 9.99 -9.77
C GLN A 82 -7.78 10.81 -10.87
N LEU A 83 -6.67 10.33 -11.44
CA LEU A 83 -5.99 11.02 -12.52
C LEU A 83 -6.81 10.92 -13.81
N GLU A 84 -7.06 12.06 -14.44
CA GLU A 84 -7.76 12.09 -15.72
C GLU A 84 -6.81 11.74 -16.87
N GLN A 85 -6.99 10.55 -17.46
CA GLN A 85 -6.26 10.11 -18.66
C GLN A 85 -4.73 10.25 -18.52
N PRO A 86 -4.13 9.68 -17.46
CA PRO A 86 -2.71 9.86 -17.17
C PRO A 86 -1.85 9.10 -18.19
N THR A 87 -0.67 9.65 -18.47
CA THR A 87 0.35 8.93 -19.24
C THR A 87 0.99 7.84 -18.37
N PHE A 88 1.62 6.84 -19.01
CA PHE A 88 2.39 5.82 -18.30
C PHE A 88 3.46 6.45 -17.40
N SER A 89 4.24 7.41 -17.91
CA SER A 89 5.27 8.10 -17.12
C SER A 89 4.70 8.90 -15.94
N GLN A 90 3.52 9.52 -16.08
CA GLN A 90 2.86 10.20 -14.95
C GLN A 90 2.46 9.22 -13.85
N VAL A 91 1.87 8.08 -14.21
CA VAL A 91 1.53 7.06 -13.21
C VAL A 91 2.81 6.49 -12.60
N PHE A 92 3.81 6.17 -13.40
CA PHE A 92 5.10 5.65 -12.93
C PHE A 92 5.76 6.60 -11.93
N GLN A 93 5.86 7.89 -12.26
CA GLN A 93 6.44 8.90 -11.38
C GLN A 93 5.65 9.02 -10.08
N ASN A 94 4.32 9.23 -10.16
CA ASN A 94 3.47 9.36 -8.96
C ASN A 94 3.56 8.12 -8.07
N PHE A 95 3.64 6.95 -8.69
CA PHE A 95 3.77 5.67 -8.02
C PHE A 95 5.06 5.55 -7.21
N PHE A 96 6.20 5.80 -7.83
CA PHE A 96 7.49 5.69 -7.16
C PHE A 96 7.74 6.84 -6.17
N SER A 97 7.26 8.07 -6.47
CA SER A 97 7.26 9.16 -5.50
C SER A 97 6.50 8.78 -4.23
N TYR A 98 5.30 8.21 -4.35
CA TYR A 98 4.53 7.76 -3.18
C TYR A 98 5.30 6.73 -2.36
N TRP A 99 5.82 5.67 -2.98
CA TRP A 99 6.56 4.63 -2.27
C TRP A 99 7.91 5.11 -1.72
N SER A 100 8.46 6.20 -2.26
CA SER A 100 9.70 6.79 -1.77
C SER A 100 9.57 7.34 -0.34
N ASP A 101 8.39 7.87 0.02
CA ASP A 101 8.08 8.33 1.36
C ASP A 101 7.97 7.16 2.36
N TYR A 102 7.72 5.95 1.85
CA TYR A 102 7.55 4.72 2.64
C TYR A 102 8.71 3.72 2.47
N LYS A 103 9.90 4.15 2.00
CA LYS A 103 11.07 3.26 1.80
C LYS A 103 11.38 2.38 3.01
N SER A 104 11.43 2.98 4.21
CA SER A 104 11.72 2.25 5.45
C SER A 104 10.72 1.10 5.69
N LEU A 105 9.44 1.32 5.37
CA LEU A 105 8.40 0.30 5.48
C LEU A 105 8.60 -0.83 4.48
N LEU A 106 8.95 -0.51 3.23
CA LEU A 106 9.23 -1.52 2.20
C LEU A 106 10.42 -2.42 2.59
N LEU A 107 11.46 -1.83 3.19
CA LEU A 107 12.60 -2.58 3.70
C LEU A 107 12.24 -3.46 4.90
N ILE A 108 11.34 -2.99 5.78
CA ILE A 108 10.78 -3.82 6.86
C ILE A 108 10.04 -5.04 6.27
N LEU A 109 9.18 -4.84 5.27
CA LEU A 109 8.45 -5.93 4.62
C LEU A 109 9.40 -6.96 4.03
N ARG A 110 10.43 -6.52 3.30
CA ARG A 110 11.45 -7.41 2.74
C ARG A 110 12.22 -8.19 3.81
N LYS A 111 12.66 -7.51 4.88
CA LYS A 111 13.45 -8.13 5.96
C LYS A 111 12.67 -9.18 6.76
N ASN A 112 11.34 -9.06 6.81
CA ASN A 112 10.46 -9.94 7.58
C ASN A 112 9.69 -10.93 6.68
N ASP A 113 10.09 -11.12 5.42
CA ASP A 113 9.45 -12.02 4.46
C ASP A 113 7.95 -11.73 4.22
N LEU A 114 7.57 -10.44 4.28
CA LEU A 114 6.20 -9.95 4.13
C LEU A 114 5.88 -9.35 2.75
N LEU A 115 6.80 -9.45 1.79
CA LEU A 115 6.54 -9.04 0.41
C LEU A 115 5.37 -9.82 -0.26
N PRO A 116 5.15 -11.11 0.00
CA PRO A 116 3.98 -11.82 -0.54
C PRO A 116 2.65 -11.19 -0.12
N GLN A 117 2.54 -10.69 1.11
CA GLN A 117 1.35 -10.01 1.63
C GLN A 117 1.16 -8.66 0.95
N PHE A 118 2.25 -7.94 0.69
CA PHE A 118 2.22 -6.72 -0.09
C PHE A 118 1.79 -6.97 -1.54
N GLN A 119 2.30 -8.03 -2.18
CA GLN A 119 1.85 -8.45 -3.51
C GLN A 119 0.37 -8.86 -3.52
N GLN A 120 -0.13 -9.47 -2.45
CA GLN A 120 -1.55 -9.78 -2.34
C GLN A 120 -2.39 -8.50 -2.25
N SER A 121 -1.93 -7.52 -1.48
CA SER A 121 -2.53 -6.18 -1.38
C SER A 121 -2.59 -5.50 -2.75
N TRP A 122 -1.49 -5.57 -3.51
CA TRP A 122 -1.43 -5.10 -4.89
C TRP A 122 -2.57 -5.67 -5.74
N PHE A 123 -2.69 -6.99 -5.79
CA PHE A 123 -3.68 -7.66 -6.63
C PHE A 123 -5.13 -7.39 -6.19
N ARG A 124 -5.38 -7.05 -4.92
CA ARG A 124 -6.71 -6.67 -4.46
C ARG A 124 -7.15 -5.29 -4.96
N HIS A 125 -6.22 -4.44 -5.33
CA HIS A 125 -6.49 -3.03 -5.65
C HIS A 125 -6.13 -2.64 -7.08
N ILE A 126 -5.52 -3.54 -7.84
CA ILE A 126 -5.05 -3.31 -9.20
C ILE A 126 -6.14 -2.81 -10.17
N ASP A 127 -7.41 -3.13 -9.90
CA ASP A 127 -8.57 -2.73 -10.71
C ASP A 127 -9.06 -1.30 -10.46
N LEU A 128 -8.47 -0.60 -9.49
CA LEU A 128 -8.83 0.78 -9.17
C LEU A 128 -8.08 1.81 -10.03
N ILE A 129 -7.15 1.36 -10.86
CA ILE A 129 -6.40 2.22 -11.78
C ILE A 129 -6.63 1.79 -13.22
N GLU A 130 -6.71 2.77 -14.10
CA GLU A 130 -6.72 2.59 -15.55
C GLU A 130 -5.58 3.42 -16.14
N LEU A 131 -4.76 2.80 -16.98
CA LEU A 131 -3.63 3.47 -17.62
C LEU A 131 -3.98 3.94 -19.04
N GLY A 132 -3.60 5.19 -19.34
CA GLY A 132 -3.39 5.64 -20.71
C GLY A 132 -4.48 6.49 -21.34
N ARG A 133 -4.26 6.77 -22.62
CA ARG A 133 -5.14 7.39 -23.62
C ARG A 133 -5.18 6.47 -24.84
N GLY A 134 -6.28 6.45 -25.59
CA GLY A 134 -6.38 5.73 -26.88
C GLY A 134 -6.45 4.20 -26.72
N ASP A 135 -5.81 3.44 -27.62
CA ASP A 135 -5.94 1.97 -27.69
C ASP A 135 -5.41 1.22 -26.46
N LEU A 136 -4.49 1.83 -25.71
CA LEU A 136 -3.96 1.27 -24.45
C LEU A 136 -5.01 1.27 -23.33
N SER A 137 -5.87 2.29 -23.26
CA SER A 137 -6.89 2.37 -22.21
C SER A 137 -8.06 1.43 -22.48
N SER A 138 -8.30 1.02 -23.74
CA SER A 138 -9.37 0.09 -24.10
C SER A 138 -8.95 -1.39 -24.07
N ASN A 139 -7.64 -1.69 -24.01
CA ASN A 139 -7.13 -3.06 -24.01
C ASN A 139 -6.70 -3.53 -22.61
N THR A 140 -7.46 -4.45 -22.03
CA THR A 140 -7.19 -5.00 -20.70
C THR A 140 -5.82 -5.66 -20.59
N TYR A 141 -5.34 -6.38 -21.61
CA TYR A 141 -4.01 -7.03 -21.55
C TYR A 141 -2.89 -5.99 -21.52
N ALA A 142 -3.03 -4.91 -22.28
CA ALA A 142 -2.05 -3.82 -22.31
C ALA A 142 -2.00 -3.10 -20.94
N GLN A 143 -3.16 -2.85 -20.32
CA GLN A 143 -3.20 -2.31 -18.96
C GLN A 143 -2.54 -3.26 -17.95
N ARG A 144 -2.86 -4.56 -17.97
CA ARG A 144 -2.26 -5.55 -17.06
C ARG A 144 -0.76 -5.66 -17.23
N PHE A 145 -0.26 -5.63 -18.47
CA PHE A 145 1.16 -5.62 -18.74
C PHE A 145 1.84 -4.38 -18.15
N ALA A 146 1.29 -3.19 -18.39
CA ALA A 146 1.88 -1.95 -17.91
C ALA A 146 1.86 -1.85 -16.37
N ILE A 147 0.74 -2.16 -15.72
CA ILE A 147 0.62 -2.14 -14.26
C ILE A 147 1.50 -3.23 -13.63
N GLY A 148 1.52 -4.44 -14.20
CA GLY A 148 2.40 -5.53 -13.77
C GLY A 148 3.89 -5.18 -13.93
N GLY A 149 4.24 -4.46 -14.99
CA GLY A 149 5.59 -3.93 -15.20
C GLY A 149 6.01 -2.95 -14.11
N ILE A 150 5.14 -1.98 -13.77
CA ILE A 150 5.37 -1.03 -12.66
C ILE A 150 5.63 -1.80 -11.35
N PHE A 151 4.79 -2.79 -11.03
CA PHE A 151 4.98 -3.60 -9.82
C PHE A 151 6.28 -4.40 -9.84
N SER A 152 6.64 -4.98 -10.99
CA SER A 152 7.87 -5.74 -11.14
C SER A 152 9.11 -4.87 -10.88
N VAL A 153 9.10 -3.64 -11.40
CA VAL A 153 10.17 -2.66 -11.11
C VAL A 153 10.17 -2.27 -9.64
N LEU A 154 9.02 -2.15 -8.98
CA LEU A 154 8.95 -1.88 -7.55
C LEU A 154 9.59 -3.00 -6.73
N ILE A 155 9.25 -4.25 -7.02
CA ILE A 155 9.82 -5.41 -6.31
C ILE A 155 11.35 -5.45 -6.50
N GLU A 156 11.84 -5.22 -7.73
CA GLU A 156 13.27 -5.13 -7.99
C GLU A 156 13.93 -3.98 -7.21
N TRP A 157 13.32 -2.80 -7.20
CA TRP A 157 13.82 -1.65 -6.44
C TRP A 157 13.89 -1.95 -4.94
N ILE A 158 12.91 -2.66 -4.38
CA ILE A 158 12.92 -3.11 -2.98
C ILE A 158 14.05 -4.11 -2.74
N HIS A 159 14.29 -5.05 -3.64
CA HIS A 159 15.42 -5.99 -3.54
C HIS A 159 16.77 -5.27 -3.58
N GLN A 160 16.87 -4.15 -4.31
CA GLN A 160 18.04 -3.28 -4.38
C GLN A 160 18.08 -2.17 -3.30
N ASP A 161 17.48 -2.40 -2.13
CA ASP A 161 17.48 -1.45 -1.00
C ASP A 161 16.89 -0.06 -1.32
N CYS A 162 16.04 0.03 -2.34
CA CYS A 162 15.48 1.30 -2.83
C CYS A 162 16.55 2.37 -3.16
N GLN A 163 17.72 1.93 -3.64
CA GLN A 163 18.89 2.79 -3.88
C GLN A 163 18.74 3.69 -5.11
N THR A 164 18.10 3.20 -6.18
CA THR A 164 17.86 3.99 -7.39
C THR A 164 17.02 5.23 -7.07
N SER A 165 17.44 6.38 -7.59
CA SER A 165 16.73 7.65 -7.38
C SER A 165 15.39 7.66 -8.12
N ILE A 166 14.47 8.53 -7.69
CA ILE A 166 13.15 8.65 -8.34
C ILE A 166 13.31 9.27 -9.73
N GLU A 167 14.30 10.14 -9.91
CA GLU A 167 14.69 10.72 -11.19
C GLU A 167 15.13 9.64 -12.18
N GLU A 168 16.02 8.73 -11.77
CA GLU A 168 16.46 7.61 -12.61
C GLU A 168 15.32 6.65 -12.95
N LEU A 169 14.48 6.32 -11.97
CA LEU A 169 13.29 5.49 -12.20
C LEU A 169 12.30 6.16 -13.16
N THR A 170 12.13 7.49 -13.04
CA THR A 170 11.29 8.26 -13.96
C THR A 170 11.89 8.26 -15.37
N GLN A 171 13.21 8.39 -15.50
CA GLN A 171 13.91 8.27 -16.79
C GLN A 171 13.69 6.90 -17.43
N LEU A 172 13.79 5.82 -16.64
CA LEU A 172 13.51 4.46 -17.09
C LEU A 172 12.10 4.33 -17.70
N SER A 173 11.10 5.03 -17.16
CA SER A 173 9.74 5.01 -17.73
C SER A 173 9.69 5.52 -19.17
N PHE A 174 10.48 6.55 -19.50
CA PHE A 174 10.57 7.09 -20.87
C PHE A 174 11.33 6.13 -21.80
N ASP A 175 12.41 5.53 -21.31
CA ASP A 175 13.21 4.57 -22.07
C ASP A 175 12.38 3.33 -22.45
N ILE A 176 11.56 2.82 -21.52
CA ILE A 176 10.62 1.72 -21.77
C ILE A 176 9.62 2.10 -22.89
N ILE A 177 8.99 3.27 -22.80
CA ILE A 177 8.03 3.73 -23.82
C ILE A 177 8.71 3.83 -25.19
N ASN A 178 9.91 4.39 -25.25
CA ASN A 178 10.65 4.56 -26.49
C ASN A 178 11.05 3.22 -27.10
N HIS A 179 11.49 2.27 -26.27
CA HIS A 179 11.85 0.93 -26.73
C HIS A 179 10.66 0.18 -27.32
N LEU A 180 9.48 0.26 -26.70
CA LEU A 180 8.27 -0.42 -27.17
C LEU A 180 7.65 0.18 -28.44
N LYS A 181 8.06 1.40 -28.82
CA LYS A 181 7.59 2.07 -30.05
C LYS A 181 8.47 1.79 -31.28
N ASN A 182 9.70 1.31 -31.07
CA ASN A 182 10.65 0.97 -32.11
C ASN A 182 10.52 -0.50 -32.51
#